data_AF-A0AAV5SXE7-F1
#
_entry.id   AF-A0AAV5SXE7-F1
#
_cell.length_a   1.000
_cell.length_b   1.000
_cell.length_c   1.000
_cell.angle_alpha   90.00
_cell.angle_beta   90.00
_cell.angle_gamma   90.00
#
_symmetry.space_group_name_H-M   'P 1'
#
loop_
_entity.id
_entity.type
_entity.pdbx_description
1 polymer ?
#
loop_
_entity_poly.entity_id
_entity_poly.type
_entity_poly.pdbx_seq_one_letter_code
_entity_poly.pdbx_strand_id
1 'polypeptide(L)'
;MDESSSLPLLNEEREERSARGFFGRILDLFNGDDDEDLKDIEPVSFLQLFRFASPRVISIYFLASFLIFFLGFITPVHQWLGGRIATIYINEKEPVGNDEFLWTVWKWASIYGGMFIIALVVEYLQNYLFTWASEQIASECRRRFIGAILSRDSLQSEESTGELSNQLSSHIDRMKEGLGEKVGEFVRCLSTFITCCTISFILDWQTALILFWSGPVYLLTSLIPKLSANAAKSSLKISEEANGISEESILNVKTIASCNGQNEM
;
A
#
# COMPACT_ATOMS: atom_id res chain seq x y z
N MET A 1 8.96 46.85 -17.64
CA MET A 1 7.70 46.56 -18.35
C MET A 1 8.08 45.70 -19.53
N ASP A 2 8.31 44.41 -19.29
CA ASP A 2 8.56 43.43 -20.34
C ASP A 2 7.89 42.13 -19.89
N GLU A 3 6.56 42.18 -19.90
CA GLU A 3 5.66 41.08 -19.52
C GLU A 3 5.41 40.14 -20.73
N SER A 4 6.10 40.35 -21.86
CA SER A 4 5.82 39.64 -23.12
C SER A 4 6.78 38.49 -23.44
N SER A 5 7.97 38.40 -22.82
CA SER A 5 8.99 37.39 -23.20
C SER A 5 8.91 36.08 -22.43
N SER A 6 8.19 36.03 -21.29
CA SER A 6 7.94 34.80 -20.50
C SER A 6 6.62 34.10 -20.86
N LEU A 7 5.71 34.80 -21.53
CA LEU A 7 4.43 34.26 -22.01
C LEU A 7 4.54 33.18 -23.11
N PRO A 8 5.49 33.19 -24.05
CA PRO A 8 5.56 32.14 -25.07
C PRO A 8 6.01 30.79 -24.51
N LEU A 9 6.90 30.76 -23.52
CA LEU A 9 7.37 29.52 -22.88
C LEU A 9 6.26 28.82 -22.07
N LEU A 10 5.40 29.59 -21.39
CA LEU A 10 4.23 29.04 -20.71
C LEU A 10 3.14 28.56 -21.68
N ASN A 11 3.08 29.11 -22.89
CA ASN A 11 2.12 28.68 -23.91
C ASN A 11 2.59 27.40 -24.63
N GLU A 12 3.89 27.25 -24.92
CA GLU A 12 4.45 26.02 -25.51
C GLU A 12 4.29 24.82 -24.57
N GLU A 13 4.60 24.95 -23.28
CA GLU A 13 4.36 23.86 -22.31
C GLU A 13 2.88 23.52 -22.16
N ARG A 14 1.98 24.51 -22.29
CA ARG A 14 0.53 24.33 -22.18
C ARG A 14 -0.05 23.68 -23.42
N GLU A 15 0.48 23.98 -24.60
CA GLU A 15 0.13 23.33 -25.87
C GLU A 15 0.64 21.89 -25.95
N GLU A 16 1.87 21.61 -25.48
CA GLU A 16 2.38 20.24 -25.37
C GLU A 16 1.60 19.40 -24.34
N ARG A 17 1.21 20.01 -23.21
CA ARG A 17 0.29 19.36 -22.26
C ARG A 17 -1.10 19.19 -22.87
N SER A 18 -1.53 20.02 -23.82
CA SER A 18 -2.83 19.96 -24.52
C SER A 18 -2.89 18.93 -25.65
N ALA A 19 -1.78 18.71 -26.34
CA ALA A 19 -1.65 17.73 -27.41
C ALA A 19 -1.66 16.27 -26.91
N ARG A 20 -1.31 16.02 -25.64
CA ARG A 20 -1.42 14.69 -25.03
C ARG A 20 -2.90 14.37 -24.76
N GLY A 21 -3.42 13.35 -25.45
CA GLY A 21 -4.78 12.87 -25.25
C GLY A 21 -5.07 12.56 -23.77
N PHE A 22 -6.35 12.54 -23.40
CA PHE A 22 -6.81 12.32 -22.01
C PHE A 22 -6.13 11.13 -21.33
N PHE A 23 -5.91 10.03 -22.06
CA PHE A 23 -5.17 8.86 -21.56
C PHE A 23 -3.67 9.11 -21.34
N GLY A 24 -3.01 9.91 -22.19
CA GLY A 24 -1.61 10.30 -22.01
C GLY A 24 -1.42 11.18 -20.77
N ARG A 25 -2.35 12.11 -20.52
CA ARG A 25 -2.37 12.91 -19.30
C ARG A 25 -2.60 12.08 -18.04
N ILE A 26 -3.49 11.09 -18.10
CA ILE A 26 -3.69 10.14 -17.00
C ILE A 26 -2.45 9.29 -16.77
N LEU A 27 -1.81 8.80 -17.84
CA LEU A 27 -0.61 7.98 -17.75
C LEU A 27 0.58 8.75 -17.15
N ASP A 28 0.79 10.00 -17.57
CA ASP A 28 1.82 10.88 -17.00
C ASP A 28 1.52 11.23 -15.54
N LEU A 29 0.25 11.42 -15.19
CA LEU A 29 -0.16 11.58 -13.79
C LEU A 29 0.08 10.30 -12.98
N PHE A 30 -0.04 9.11 -13.59
CA PHE A 30 0.33 7.85 -12.94
C PHE A 30 1.85 7.70 -12.79
N ASN A 31 2.65 8.22 -13.71
CA ASN A 31 4.11 8.25 -13.65
C ASN A 31 4.67 9.47 -12.89
N GLY A 32 3.82 10.22 -12.16
CA GLY A 32 4.20 11.51 -11.57
C GLY A 32 5.43 11.44 -10.65
N ASP A 33 6.46 12.21 -11.02
CA ASP A 33 7.53 12.96 -10.31
C ASP A 33 7.97 12.63 -8.87
N ASP A 34 7.51 11.56 -8.23
CA ASP A 34 8.11 11.06 -6.99
C ASP A 34 9.42 10.29 -7.25
N ASP A 35 9.82 10.18 -8.52
CA ASP A 35 11.00 9.46 -8.99
C ASP A 35 12.20 10.37 -9.34
N GLU A 36 12.21 11.67 -9.04
CA GLU A 36 13.43 12.47 -9.28
C GLU A 36 14.63 11.98 -8.46
N ASP A 37 14.41 11.56 -7.21
CA ASP A 37 15.45 10.97 -6.35
C ASP A 37 15.70 9.46 -6.61
N LEU A 38 14.83 8.80 -7.39
CA LEU A 38 14.91 7.35 -7.69
C LEU A 38 15.33 7.06 -9.14
N LYS A 39 15.43 8.07 -10.01
CA LYS A 39 15.88 7.93 -11.41
C LYS A 39 17.29 7.35 -11.56
N ASP A 40 18.14 7.55 -10.55
CA ASP A 40 19.55 7.14 -10.59
C ASP A 40 19.83 5.77 -9.96
N ILE A 41 18.82 5.08 -9.43
CA ILE A 41 18.99 3.79 -8.74
C ILE A 41 18.33 2.68 -9.57
N GLU A 42 19.13 1.78 -10.14
CA GLU A 42 18.59 0.62 -10.86
C GLU A 42 17.73 -0.24 -9.90
N PRO A 43 16.44 -0.47 -10.20
CA PRO A 43 15.58 -1.25 -9.34
C PRO A 43 16.06 -2.70 -9.31
N VAL A 44 16.39 -3.18 -8.10
CA VAL A 44 16.75 -4.58 -7.89
C VAL A 44 15.56 -5.48 -8.16
N SER A 45 15.80 -6.62 -8.81
CA SER A 45 14.74 -7.58 -9.08
C SER A 45 14.16 -8.14 -7.79
N PHE A 46 12.83 -8.34 -7.73
CA PHE A 46 12.13 -8.87 -6.56
C PHE A 46 12.72 -10.19 -6.03
N LEU A 47 13.23 -11.04 -6.92
CA LEU A 47 13.85 -12.32 -6.54
C LEU A 47 15.25 -12.14 -5.95
N GLN A 48 15.96 -11.06 -6.29
CA GLN A 48 17.28 -10.76 -5.72
C GLN A 48 17.15 -10.35 -4.24
N LEU A 49 16.01 -9.82 -3.81
CA LEU A 49 15.73 -9.56 -2.39
C LEU A 49 15.74 -10.86 -1.55
N PHE A 50 15.37 -11.99 -2.14
CA PHE A 50 15.42 -13.29 -1.46
C PHE A 50 16.80 -13.96 -1.49
N ARG A 51 17.82 -13.36 -2.13
CA ARG A 51 19.17 -13.97 -2.27
C ARG A 51 19.79 -14.37 -0.93
N PHE A 52 19.45 -13.63 0.12
CA PHE A 52 20.02 -13.81 1.45
C PHE A 52 19.16 -14.65 2.40
N ALA A 53 17.96 -15.06 1.95
CA ALA A 53 17.04 -15.83 2.75
C ALA A 53 17.54 -17.28 2.95
N SER A 54 17.41 -17.79 4.17
CA SER A 54 17.69 -19.20 4.48
C SER A 54 16.67 -20.13 3.80
N PRO A 55 17.06 -21.33 3.33
CA PRO A 55 16.14 -22.26 2.66
C PRO A 55 14.92 -22.61 3.52
N ARG A 56 15.05 -22.64 4.85
CA ARG A 56 13.92 -22.88 5.76
C ARG A 56 12.87 -21.77 5.73
N VAL A 57 13.33 -20.52 5.66
CA VAL A 57 12.46 -19.34 5.60
C VAL A 57 11.74 -19.29 4.26
N ILE A 58 12.43 -19.63 3.18
CA ILE A 58 11.85 -19.74 1.85
C ILE A 58 10.71 -20.79 1.83
N SER A 59 10.91 -21.97 2.43
CA SER A 59 9.84 -22.98 2.53
C SER A 59 8.62 -22.48 3.30
N ILE A 60 8.82 -21.78 4.42
CA ILE A 60 7.73 -21.21 5.23
C ILE A 60 7.00 -20.11 4.45
N TYR A 61 7.73 -19.30 3.69
CA TYR A 61 7.17 -18.24 2.84
C TYR A 61 6.28 -18.83 1.74
N PHE A 62 6.72 -19.89 1.07
CA PHE A 62 5.90 -20.60 0.08
C PHE A 62 4.67 -21.25 0.71
N LEU A 63 4.80 -21.84 1.91
CA LEU A 63 3.66 -22.39 2.63
C LEU A 63 2.63 -21.30 2.96
N ALA A 64 3.07 -20.14 3.45
CA ALA A 64 2.20 -19.00 3.73
C ALA A 64 1.52 -18.48 2.45
N SER A 65 2.26 -18.41 1.33
CA SER A 65 1.73 -18.05 0.01
C SER A 65 0.66 -19.04 -0.49
N PHE A 66 0.83 -20.33 -0.21
CA PHE A 66 -0.19 -21.34 -0.52
C PHE A 66 -1.44 -21.14 0.34
N LEU A 67 -1.30 -20.91 1.65
CA LEU A 67 -2.43 -20.65 2.56
C LEU A 67 -3.25 -19.43 2.14
N ILE A 68 -2.58 -18.31 1.79
CA ILE A 68 -3.27 -17.07 1.39
C ILE A 68 -4.02 -17.24 0.06
N PHE A 69 -3.51 -18.07 -0.85
CA PHE A 69 -4.18 -18.38 -2.10
C PHE A 69 -5.56 -19.00 -1.83
N PHE A 70 -5.67 -19.99 -0.92
CA PHE A 70 -6.96 -20.60 -0.53
C PHE A 70 -7.87 -19.64 0.23
N LEU A 71 -7.32 -18.81 1.12
CA LEU A 71 -8.10 -17.77 1.81
C LEU A 71 -8.78 -16.82 0.83
N GLY A 72 -8.12 -16.49 -0.29
CA GLY A 72 -8.71 -15.71 -1.38
C GLY A 72 -9.93 -16.34 -2.05
N PHE A 73 -10.09 -17.67 -2.00
CA PHE A 73 -11.32 -18.34 -2.45
C PHE A 73 -12.39 -18.38 -1.37
N ILE A 74 -11.99 -18.51 -0.10
CA ILE A 74 -12.91 -18.62 1.03
C ILE A 74 -13.68 -17.31 1.23
N THR A 75 -13.03 -16.16 1.04
CA THR A 75 -13.64 -14.83 1.22
C THR A 75 -14.90 -14.62 0.36
N PRO A 76 -14.91 -14.84 -0.98
CA PRO A 76 -16.12 -14.66 -1.79
C PRO A 76 -17.15 -15.77 -1.57
N VAL A 77 -16.74 -17.00 -1.25
CA VAL A 77 -17.68 -18.08 -0.91
C VAL A 77 -18.45 -17.74 0.38
N HIS A 78 -17.76 -17.17 1.37
CA HIS A 78 -18.37 -16.68 2.60
C HIS A 78 -19.40 -15.56 2.31
N GLN A 79 -19.05 -14.59 1.47
CA GLN A 79 -19.97 -13.51 1.05
C GLN A 79 -21.21 -14.06 0.31
N TRP A 80 -21.00 -14.99 -0.61
CA TRP A 80 -22.09 -15.66 -1.32
C TRP A 80 -23.03 -16.40 -0.35
N LEU A 81 -22.48 -17.09 0.65
CA LEU A 81 -23.26 -17.79 1.66
C LEU A 81 -24.12 -16.83 2.50
N GLY A 82 -23.57 -15.67 2.87
CA GLY A 82 -24.33 -14.60 3.53
C GLY A 82 -25.52 -14.13 2.70
N GLY A 83 -25.32 -13.95 1.39
CA GLY A 83 -26.40 -13.63 0.44
C GLY A 83 -27.49 -14.71 0.35
N ARG A 84 -27.12 -15.99 0.44
CA ARG A 84 -28.09 -17.10 0.46
C ARG A 84 -28.94 -17.09 1.73
N ILE A 85 -28.34 -16.82 2.89
CA ILE A 85 -29.09 -16.68 4.15
C ILE A 85 -30.08 -15.54 4.02
N ALA A 86 -29.65 -14.36 3.56
CA ALA A 86 -30.54 -13.21 3.35
C ALA A 86 -31.71 -13.53 2.39
N THR A 87 -31.46 -14.28 1.32
CA THR A 87 -32.50 -14.70 0.36
C THR A 87 -33.56 -15.60 1.01
N ILE A 88 -33.15 -16.50 1.91
CA ILE A 88 -34.08 -17.38 2.65
C ILE A 88 -35.00 -16.54 3.54
N TYR A 89 -34.47 -15.51 4.21
CA TYR A 89 -35.28 -14.60 5.03
C TYR A 89 -36.26 -13.76 4.21
N ILE A 90 -35.90 -13.35 2.99
CA ILE A 90 -36.76 -12.52 2.14
C ILE A 90 -37.89 -13.34 1.49
N ASN A 91 -37.63 -14.60 1.15
CA ASN A 91 -38.60 -15.45 0.47
C ASN A 91 -39.66 -16.06 1.40
N GLU A 92 -39.36 -16.17 2.70
CA GLU A 92 -40.30 -16.73 3.67
C GLU A 92 -41.34 -15.67 4.10
N LYS A 93 -42.59 -15.84 3.65
CA LYS A 93 -43.69 -14.90 3.95
C LYS A 93 -44.35 -15.11 5.32
N GLU A 94 -44.23 -16.31 5.90
CA GLU A 94 -44.83 -16.67 7.19
C GLU A 94 -43.79 -17.29 8.15
N PRO A 95 -42.90 -16.49 8.75
CA PRO A 95 -41.77 -16.99 9.55
C PRO A 95 -42.17 -17.52 10.94
N VAL A 96 -43.41 -17.32 11.38
CA VAL A 96 -43.83 -17.61 12.76
C VAL A 96 -44.49 -18.99 12.82
N GLY A 97 -43.80 -19.95 13.43
CA GLY A 97 -44.30 -21.32 13.65
C GLY A 97 -43.88 -22.36 12.61
N ASN A 98 -42.99 -22.01 11.67
CA ASN A 98 -42.43 -22.94 10.70
C ASN A 98 -41.10 -23.55 11.21
N ASP A 99 -41.15 -24.77 11.72
CA ASP A 99 -39.97 -25.50 12.22
C ASP A 99 -38.96 -25.83 11.10
N GLU A 100 -39.44 -26.01 9.86
CA GLU A 100 -38.59 -26.30 8.69
C GLU A 100 -37.73 -25.09 8.31
N PHE A 101 -38.30 -23.88 8.41
CA PHE A 101 -37.58 -22.63 8.23
C PHE A 101 -36.51 -22.45 9.30
N LEU A 102 -36.85 -22.63 10.58
CA LEU A 102 -35.90 -22.51 11.70
C LEU A 102 -34.73 -23.47 11.56
N TRP A 103 -35.00 -24.74 11.21
CA TRP A 103 -33.94 -25.73 11.02
C TRP A 103 -33.04 -25.40 9.82
N THR A 104 -33.62 -24.93 8.72
CA THR A 104 -32.87 -24.50 7.53
C THR A 104 -31.94 -23.34 7.85
N VAL A 105 -32.46 -22.29 8.50
CA VAL A 105 -31.67 -21.12 8.92
C VAL A 105 -30.54 -21.54 9.86
N TRP A 106 -30.85 -22.36 10.88
CA TRP A 106 -29.85 -22.78 11.87
C TRP A 106 -28.72 -23.59 11.25
N LYS A 107 -29.03 -24.50 10.31
CA LYS A 107 -28.03 -25.26 9.55
C LYS A 107 -27.09 -24.35 8.76
N TRP A 108 -27.63 -23.39 8.00
CA TRP A 108 -26.81 -22.46 7.21
C TRP A 108 -26.01 -21.50 8.08
N ALA A 109 -26.60 -21.00 9.18
CA ALA A 109 -25.92 -20.16 10.15
C ALA A 109 -24.76 -20.91 10.84
N SER A 110 -24.94 -22.18 11.17
CA SER A 110 -23.88 -23.01 11.75
C SER A 110 -22.72 -23.22 10.77
N ILE A 111 -23.00 -23.46 9.48
CA ILE A 111 -21.96 -23.58 8.44
C ILE A 111 -21.21 -22.25 8.28
N TYR A 112 -21.94 -21.13 8.27
CA TYR A 112 -21.36 -19.79 8.16
C TYR A 112 -20.43 -19.49 9.34
N GLY A 113 -20.86 -19.78 10.57
CA GLY A 113 -20.03 -19.63 11.77
C GLY A 113 -18.79 -20.54 11.76
N GLY A 114 -18.93 -21.79 11.32
CA GLY A 114 -17.81 -22.71 11.19
C GLY A 114 -16.74 -22.24 10.19
N MET A 115 -17.17 -21.75 9.02
CA MET A 115 -16.25 -21.17 8.04
C MET A 115 -15.53 -19.92 8.59
N PHE A 116 -16.22 -19.09 9.36
CA PHE A 116 -15.62 -17.90 9.97
C PHE A 116 -14.50 -18.25 10.95
N ILE A 117 -14.71 -19.25 11.82
CA ILE A 117 -13.69 -19.70 12.77
C ILE A 117 -12.47 -20.25 12.03
N ILE A 118 -12.68 -21.07 11.00
CA ILE A 118 -11.59 -21.63 10.19
C ILE A 118 -10.81 -20.50 9.49
N ALA A 119 -11.51 -19.55 8.86
CA ALA A 119 -10.88 -18.42 8.19
C ALA A 119 -10.03 -17.59 9.16
N LEU A 120 -10.55 -17.28 10.35
CA LEU A 120 -9.84 -16.53 11.38
C LEU A 120 -8.52 -17.21 11.78
N VAL A 121 -8.56 -18.53 12.05
CA VAL A 121 -7.36 -19.28 12.46
C VAL A 121 -6.32 -19.32 11.34
N VAL A 122 -6.75 -19.57 10.10
CA VAL A 122 -5.84 -19.67 8.95
C VAL A 122 -5.23 -18.30 8.61
N GLU A 123 -6.03 -17.23 8.63
CA GLU A 123 -5.58 -15.86 8.35
C GLU A 123 -4.61 -15.35 9.42
N TYR A 124 -4.91 -15.61 10.70
CA TYR A 124 -3.99 -15.28 11.79
C TYR A 124 -2.66 -16.01 11.65
N LEU A 125 -2.70 -17.32 11.40
CA LEU A 125 -1.49 -18.13 11.21
C LEU A 125 -0.67 -17.63 10.01
N GLN A 126 -1.33 -17.38 8.88
CA GLN A 126 -0.68 -16.91 7.67
C GLN A 126 -0.02 -15.53 7.85
N ASN A 127 -0.70 -14.57 8.48
CA ASN A 127 -0.12 -13.27 8.79
C ASN A 127 1.09 -13.39 9.72
N TYR A 128 0.98 -14.23 10.75
CA TYR A 128 2.12 -14.52 11.64
C TYR A 128 3.32 -15.09 10.89
N LEU A 129 3.11 -16.04 9.97
CA LEU A 129 4.18 -16.64 9.16
C LEU A 129 4.85 -15.60 8.25
N PHE A 130 4.10 -14.72 7.60
CA PHE A 130 4.65 -13.66 6.74
C PHE A 130 5.47 -12.65 7.54
N THR A 131 4.97 -12.17 8.68
CA THR A 131 5.70 -11.24 9.55
C THR A 131 6.97 -11.88 10.11
N TRP A 132 6.90 -13.15 10.51
CA TRP A 132 8.07 -13.86 11.02
C TRP A 132 9.13 -14.07 9.92
N ALA A 133 8.71 -14.45 8.71
CA ALA A 133 9.61 -14.65 7.59
C ALA A 133 10.29 -13.35 7.15
N SER A 134 9.55 -12.22 7.09
CA SER A 134 10.12 -10.93 6.70
C SER A 134 11.12 -10.40 7.73
N GLU A 135 10.87 -10.59 9.03
CA GLU A 135 11.80 -10.25 10.11
C GLU A 135 13.11 -11.06 10.01
N GLN A 136 13.00 -12.35 9.70
CA GLN A 136 14.18 -13.21 9.57
C GLN A 136 15.03 -12.83 8.35
N ILE A 137 14.42 -12.39 7.25
CA ILE A 137 15.12 -11.89 6.06
C ILE A 137 15.78 -10.54 6.37
N ALA A 138 15.05 -9.63 7.03
CA ALA A 138 15.54 -8.32 7.42
C ALA A 138 16.75 -8.39 8.36
N SER A 139 16.69 -9.25 9.37
CA SER A 139 17.78 -9.45 10.34
C SER A 139 19.06 -10.03 9.71
N GLU A 140 18.93 -10.99 8.78
CA GLU A 140 20.08 -11.54 8.06
C GLU A 140 20.71 -10.50 7.12
N CYS A 141 19.87 -9.69 6.45
CA CYS A 141 20.34 -8.56 5.64
C CYS A 141 21.13 -7.56 6.49
N ARG A 142 20.58 -7.17 7.65
CA ARG A 142 21.23 -6.26 8.61
C ARG A 142 22.60 -6.79 9.05
N ARG A 143 22.68 -8.08 9.42
CA ARG A 143 23.93 -8.70 9.88
C ARG A 143 25.02 -8.67 8.80
N ARG A 144 24.67 -9.00 7.56
CA ARG A 144 25.62 -9.00 6.44
C ARG A 144 26.05 -7.60 6.02
N PHE A 145 25.13 -6.65 6.03
CA PHE A 145 25.44 -5.27 5.70
C PHE A 145 26.41 -4.65 6.71
N ILE A 146 26.17 -4.85 8.01
CA ILE A 146 27.11 -4.41 9.07
C ILE A 146 28.47 -5.08 8.88
N GLY A 147 28.51 -6.40 8.59
CA GLY A 147 29.76 -7.10 8.30
C GLY A 147 30.51 -6.54 7.08
N ALA A 148 29.78 -6.18 6.02
CA ALA A 148 30.36 -5.58 4.82
C ALA A 148 30.92 -4.16 5.10
N ILE A 149 30.20 -3.34 5.87
CA ILE A 149 30.69 -2.02 6.30
C ILE A 149 31.98 -2.14 7.13
N LEU A 150 32.00 -3.05 8.10
CA LEU A 150 33.18 -3.24 8.97
C LEU A 150 34.40 -3.77 8.20
N SER A 151 34.20 -4.41 7.05
CA SER A 151 35.27 -4.90 6.17
C SER A 151 35.81 -3.84 5.19
N ARG A 152 35.18 -2.67 5.11
CA ARG A 152 35.55 -1.60 4.17
C ARG A 152 36.64 -0.70 4.78
N ASP A 153 37.61 -0.30 3.97
CA ASP A 153 38.72 0.56 4.41
C ASP A 153 38.22 1.99 4.76
N SER A 154 38.69 2.54 5.87
CA SER A 154 38.22 3.82 6.42
C SER A 154 38.58 5.04 5.56
N LEU A 155 39.52 4.87 4.62
CA LEU A 155 39.99 5.95 3.74
C LEU A 155 39.04 6.24 2.56
N GLN A 156 37.97 5.46 2.39
CA GLN A 156 37.11 5.50 1.20
C GLN A 156 35.63 5.76 1.54
N SER A 157 35.31 6.23 2.75
CA SER A 157 33.96 6.62 3.16
C SER A 157 33.86 8.13 3.33
N GLU A 158 33.19 8.80 2.39
CA GLU A 158 32.81 10.22 2.53
C GLU A 158 31.60 10.42 3.45
N GLU A 159 30.84 9.34 3.73
CA GLU A 159 29.59 9.41 4.50
C GLU A 159 29.82 9.28 6.02
N SER A 160 29.03 10.03 6.79
CA SER A 160 29.04 9.97 8.26
C SER A 160 28.53 8.61 8.76
N THR A 161 29.16 8.06 9.80
CA THR A 161 28.74 6.79 10.42
C THR A 161 27.27 6.81 10.88
N GLY A 162 26.79 7.96 11.36
CA GLY A 162 25.39 8.12 11.78
C GLY A 162 24.41 8.10 10.60
N GLU A 163 24.83 8.66 9.47
CA GLU A 163 24.03 8.69 8.23
C GLU A 163 23.88 7.28 7.64
N LEU A 164 24.98 6.53 7.52
CA LEU A 164 24.99 5.14 7.06
C LEU A 164 24.07 4.23 7.91
N SER A 165 24.08 4.40 9.23
CA SER A 165 23.23 3.61 10.14
C SER A 165 21.73 3.92 9.95
N ASN A 166 21.41 5.20 9.73
CA ASN A 166 20.04 5.64 9.49
C ASN A 166 19.53 5.18 8.12
N GLN A 167 20.34 5.36 7.07
CA GLN A 167 20.03 4.87 5.72
C GLN A 167 19.81 3.35 5.74
N LEU A 168 20.69 2.59 6.38
CA LEU A 168 20.54 1.14 6.52
C LEU A 168 19.22 0.75 7.17
N SER A 169 18.90 1.36 8.30
CA SER A 169 17.69 1.03 9.05
C SER A 169 16.45 1.33 8.21
N SER A 170 16.42 2.52 7.59
CA SER A 170 15.35 2.94 6.68
C SER A 170 15.17 1.99 5.49
N HIS A 171 16.26 1.61 4.81
CA HIS A 171 16.21 0.70 3.65
C HIS A 171 15.75 -0.71 4.04
N ILE A 172 16.21 -1.23 5.18
CA ILE A 172 15.79 -2.55 5.68
C ILE A 172 14.32 -2.53 6.10
N ASP A 173 13.85 -1.46 6.74
CA ASP A 173 12.47 -1.35 7.18
C ASP A 173 11.52 -1.25 5.98
N ARG A 174 11.85 -0.45 4.97
CA ARG A 174 11.12 -0.40 3.69
C ARG A 174 11.09 -1.75 2.98
N MET A 175 12.23 -2.45 2.95
CA MET A 175 12.32 -3.81 2.39
C MET A 175 11.43 -4.80 3.16
N LYS A 176 11.45 -4.76 4.49
CA LYS A 176 10.64 -5.62 5.37
C LYS A 176 9.15 -5.37 5.16
N GLU A 177 8.74 -4.11 5.03
CA GLU A 177 7.35 -3.74 4.75
C GLU A 177 6.91 -4.28 3.38
N GLY A 178 7.75 -4.14 2.37
CA GLY A 178 7.50 -4.67 1.02
C GLY A 178 7.39 -6.20 0.99
N LEU A 179 8.32 -6.92 1.62
CA LEU A 179 8.37 -8.40 1.60
C LEU A 179 7.39 -9.09 2.55
N GLY A 180 6.92 -8.38 3.57
CA GLY A 180 6.04 -8.88 4.61
C GLY A 180 4.60 -9.06 4.13
N GLU A 181 3.68 -8.39 4.81
CA GLU A 181 2.24 -8.56 4.60
C GLU A 181 1.79 -8.14 3.19
N LYS A 182 2.44 -7.13 2.60
CA LYS A 182 2.01 -6.54 1.31
C LYS A 182 2.06 -7.52 0.14
N VAL A 183 3.06 -8.38 0.07
CA VAL A 183 3.17 -9.40 -0.99
C VAL A 183 2.08 -10.46 -0.83
N GLY A 184 1.83 -10.90 0.41
CA GLY A 184 0.72 -11.81 0.70
C GLY A 184 -0.60 -11.20 0.24
N GLU A 185 -0.85 -9.95 0.63
CA GLU A 185 -2.06 -9.21 0.29
C GLU A 185 -2.27 -9.08 -1.22
N PHE A 186 -1.20 -8.84 -1.98
CA PHE A 186 -1.27 -8.81 -3.44
C PHE A 186 -1.75 -10.14 -4.03
N VAL A 187 -1.20 -11.27 -3.55
CA VAL A 187 -1.62 -12.61 -3.99
C VAL A 187 -3.07 -12.89 -3.58
N ARG A 188 -3.48 -12.48 -2.38
CA ARG A 188 -4.86 -12.59 -1.90
C ARG A 188 -5.83 -11.83 -2.79
N CYS A 189 -5.50 -10.57 -3.10
CA CYS A 189 -6.30 -9.71 -3.97
C CYS A 189 -6.46 -10.33 -5.36
N LEU A 190 -5.38 -10.88 -5.94
CA LEU A 190 -5.45 -11.53 -7.25
C LEU A 190 -6.35 -12.78 -7.21
N SER A 191 -6.17 -13.65 -6.22
CA SER A 191 -7.00 -14.86 -6.03
C SER A 191 -8.48 -14.51 -5.81
N THR A 192 -8.74 -13.54 -4.94
CA THR A 192 -10.09 -13.05 -4.63
C THR A 192 -10.72 -12.43 -5.87
N PHE A 193 -9.99 -11.64 -6.64
CA PHE A 193 -10.47 -11.03 -7.87
C PHE A 193 -10.90 -12.09 -8.89
N ILE A 194 -10.05 -13.09 -9.15
CA ILE A 194 -10.38 -14.20 -10.07
C ILE A 194 -11.63 -14.94 -9.59
N THR A 195 -11.73 -15.22 -8.29
CA THR A 195 -12.85 -15.96 -7.72
C THR A 195 -14.15 -15.15 -7.75
N CYS A 196 -14.11 -13.87 -7.38
CA CYS A 196 -15.24 -12.95 -7.46
C CYS A 196 -15.74 -12.80 -8.89
N CYS A 197 -14.85 -12.60 -9.86
CA CYS A 197 -15.23 -12.53 -11.27
C CYS A 197 -15.93 -13.82 -11.70
N THR A 198 -15.35 -14.98 -11.38
CA THR A 198 -15.93 -16.29 -11.73
C THR A 198 -17.32 -16.47 -11.13
N ILE A 199 -17.49 -16.23 -9.83
CA ILE A 199 -18.79 -16.37 -9.14
C ILE A 199 -19.83 -15.39 -9.70
N SER A 200 -19.44 -14.15 -9.98
CA SER A 200 -20.33 -13.12 -10.50
C SER A 200 -20.87 -13.48 -11.89
N PHE A 201 -19.99 -13.94 -12.79
CA PHE A 201 -20.40 -14.37 -14.14
C PHE A 201 -21.28 -15.63 -14.13
N ILE A 202 -21.08 -16.54 -13.17
CA ILE A 202 -21.90 -17.76 -13.03
C ILE A 202 -23.32 -17.43 -12.55
N LEU A 203 -23.47 -16.48 -11.63
CA LEU A 203 -24.78 -16.14 -11.05
C LEU A 203 -25.66 -15.37 -12.03
N ASP A 204 -25.16 -14.24 -12.52
CA ASP A 204 -25.84 -13.43 -13.51
C ASP A 204 -24.83 -12.57 -14.28
N TRP A 205 -24.63 -12.91 -15.55
CA TRP A 205 -23.67 -12.23 -16.41
C TRP A 205 -24.07 -10.78 -16.72
N GLN A 206 -25.36 -10.43 -16.64
CA GLN A 206 -25.85 -9.09 -16.95
C GLN A 206 -25.46 -8.10 -15.85
N THR A 207 -25.74 -8.42 -14.58
CA THR A 207 -25.32 -7.59 -13.44
C THR A 207 -23.79 -7.54 -13.29
N ALA A 208 -23.09 -8.64 -13.57
CA ALA A 208 -21.63 -8.67 -13.54
C ALA A 208 -20.98 -7.68 -14.54
N LEU A 209 -21.49 -7.58 -15.77
CA LEU A 209 -20.96 -6.64 -16.78
C LEU A 209 -21.19 -5.18 -16.39
N ILE A 210 -22.33 -4.86 -15.77
CA ILE A 210 -22.63 -3.51 -15.29
C ILE A 210 -21.63 -3.11 -14.20
N LEU A 211 -21.31 -4.01 -13.27
CA LEU A 211 -20.30 -3.76 -12.23
C LEU A 211 -18.89 -3.67 -12.83
N PHE A 212 -18.56 -4.48 -13.84
CA PHE A 212 -17.26 -4.38 -14.50
C PHE A 212 -17.04 -3.00 -15.15
N TRP A 213 -18.10 -2.40 -15.69
CA TRP A 213 -18.07 -1.05 -16.25
C TRP A 213 -17.84 0.05 -15.20
N SER A 214 -18.14 -0.20 -13.91
CA SER A 214 -17.83 0.77 -12.85
C SER A 214 -16.35 0.73 -12.42
N GLY A 215 -15.61 -0.33 -12.75
CA GLY A 215 -14.18 -0.48 -12.42
C GLY A 215 -13.29 0.70 -12.85
N PRO A 216 -13.38 1.21 -14.09
CA PRO A 216 -12.67 2.41 -14.52
C PRO A 216 -12.95 3.66 -13.66
N VAL A 217 -14.16 3.80 -13.12
CA VAL A 217 -14.51 4.93 -12.23
C VAL A 217 -13.72 4.83 -10.93
N TYR A 218 -13.55 3.62 -10.38
CA TYR A 218 -12.68 3.39 -9.22
C TYR A 218 -11.22 3.73 -9.52
N LEU A 219 -10.70 3.38 -10.71
CA LEU A 219 -9.33 3.73 -11.09
C LEU A 219 -9.10 5.25 -11.15
N LEU A 220 -10.11 6.02 -11.57
CA LEU A 220 -10.02 7.49 -11.55
C LEU A 220 -9.91 8.04 -10.12
N THR A 221 -10.50 7.40 -9.11
CA THR A 221 -10.35 7.83 -7.71
C THR A 221 -8.92 7.67 -7.19
N SER A 222 -8.15 6.73 -7.74
CA SER A 222 -6.73 6.56 -7.41
C SER A 222 -5.85 7.73 -7.87
N LEU A 223 -6.38 8.63 -8.71
CA LEU A 223 -5.66 9.83 -9.15
C LEU A 223 -5.75 10.98 -8.14
N ILE A 224 -6.70 10.93 -7.21
CA ILE A 224 -6.94 12.00 -6.23
C ILE A 224 -5.68 12.27 -5.36
N PRO A 225 -5.00 11.25 -4.80
CA PRO A 225 -3.78 11.47 -4.01
C PRO A 225 -2.68 12.18 -4.81
N LYS A 226 -2.51 11.81 -6.09
CA LYS A 226 -1.49 12.38 -6.98
C LYS A 226 -1.78 13.85 -7.31
N LEU A 227 -3.03 14.19 -7.52
CA LEU A 227 -3.46 15.58 -7.71
C LEU A 227 -3.25 16.43 -6.43
N SER A 228 -3.43 15.82 -5.26
CA SER A 228 -3.21 16.50 -3.97
C SER A 228 -1.74 16.58 -3.54
N ALA A 229 -0.84 15.81 -4.16
CA ALA A 229 0.57 15.75 -3.78
C ALA A 229 1.26 17.12 -3.86
N ASN A 230 1.00 17.90 -4.90
CA ASN A 230 1.58 19.23 -5.05
C ASN A 230 1.09 20.22 -3.99
N ALA A 231 -0.20 20.14 -3.62
CA ALA A 231 -0.75 20.95 -2.53
C ALA A 231 -0.11 20.56 -1.19
N ALA A 232 0.04 19.27 -0.92
CA ALA A 232 0.72 18.76 0.27
C ALA A 232 2.19 19.21 0.32
N LYS A 233 2.95 19.10 -0.79
CA LYS A 233 4.34 19.58 -0.89
C LYS A 233 4.43 21.08 -0.61
N SER A 234 3.52 21.89 -1.15
CA SER A 234 3.47 23.33 -0.85
C SER A 234 3.16 23.64 0.62
N SER A 235 2.24 22.90 1.24
CA SER A 235 1.93 23.07 2.67
C SER A 235 3.10 22.68 3.57
N LEU A 236 3.83 21.62 3.21
CA LEU A 236 5.04 21.22 3.93
C LEU A 236 6.12 22.30 3.87
N LYS A 237 6.37 22.90 2.70
CA LYS A 237 7.37 23.97 2.55
C LYS A 237 7.09 25.19 3.42
N ILE A 238 5.83 25.64 3.48
CA ILE A 238 5.43 26.75 4.35
C ILE A 238 5.61 26.38 5.84
N SER A 239 5.29 25.12 6.19
CA SER A 239 5.50 24.63 7.55
C SER A 239 6.98 24.54 7.92
N GLU A 240 7.85 24.17 6.98
CA GLU A 240 9.31 24.14 7.20
C GLU A 240 9.87 25.55 7.42
N GLU A 241 9.44 26.54 6.65
CA GLU A 241 9.86 27.94 6.82
C GLU A 241 9.41 28.51 8.18
N ALA A 242 8.14 28.29 8.56
CA ALA A 242 7.62 28.71 9.86
C ALA A 242 8.31 28.00 11.03
N ASN A 243 8.61 26.71 10.88
CA ASN A 243 9.38 25.94 11.86
C ASN A 243 10.81 26.47 11.98
N GLY A 244 11.45 26.83 10.87
CA GLY A 244 12.79 27.43 10.87
C GLY A 244 12.83 28.76 11.63
N ILE A 245 11.86 29.65 11.40
CA ILE A 245 11.74 30.92 12.13
C ILE A 245 11.49 30.69 13.62
N SER A 246 10.62 29.73 13.95
CA SER A 246 10.33 29.38 15.35
C SER A 246 11.56 28.80 16.05
N GLU A 247 12.31 27.94 15.36
CA GLU A 247 13.54 27.33 15.88
C GLU A 247 14.61 28.39 16.13
N GLU A 248 14.83 29.30 15.18
CA GLU A 248 15.76 30.43 15.33
C GLU A 248 15.36 31.34 16.51
N SER A 249 14.06 31.59 16.67
CA SER A 249 13.53 32.40 17.77
C SER A 249 13.76 31.76 19.13
N ILE A 250 13.55 30.44 19.25
CA ILE A 250 13.79 29.69 20.48
C ILE A 250 15.28 29.66 20.81
N LEU A 251 16.15 29.42 19.81
CA LEU A 251 17.59 29.39 19.99
C LEU A 251 18.15 30.76 20.42
N ASN A 252 17.59 31.85 19.90
CA ASN A 252 18.05 33.23 20.15
C ASN A 252 17.20 34.00 21.18
N VAL A 253 16.44 33.32 22.04
CA VAL A 253 15.49 33.93 22.99
C VAL A 253 16.10 35.04 23.86
N LYS A 254 17.37 34.90 24.29
CA LYS A 254 18.06 35.92 25.09
C LYS A 254 18.36 37.18 24.29
N THR A 255 18.74 37.03 23.02
CA THR A 255 18.99 38.14 22.10
C THR A 255 17.69 38.88 21.81
N ILE A 256 16.60 38.15 21.51
CA ILE A 256 15.28 38.71 21.25
C ILE A 256 14.74 39.46 22.47
N ALA A 257 14.90 38.87 23.66
CA ALA A 257 14.52 39.53 24.91
C ALA A 257 15.34 40.80 25.19
N SER A 258 16.64 40.80 24.84
CA SER A 258 17.50 41.99 25.00
C SER A 258 17.18 43.12 24.02
N CYS A 259 16.70 42.78 22.83
CA CYS A 259 16.28 43.75 21.81
C CYS A 259 14.79 44.11 21.87
N ASN A 260 14.01 43.52 22.79
CA ASN A 260 12.57 43.71 22.93
C ASN A 260 11.76 43.38 21.65
N GLY A 261 12.24 42.42 20.85
CA GLY A 261 11.66 42.05 19.54
C GLY A 261 10.56 40.99 19.61
N GLN A 262 9.91 40.78 20.77
CA GLN A 262 9.01 39.66 21.02
C GLN A 262 7.69 39.70 20.21
N ASN A 263 7.29 40.88 19.73
CA ASN A 263 6.04 41.08 18.97
C ASN A 263 6.28 41.17 17.44
N GLU A 264 7.54 41.15 16.99
CA GLU A 264 7.91 41.31 15.57
C GLU A 264 8.30 39.99 14.88
N MET A 265 8.31 38.88 15.64
CA MET A 265 8.53 37.51 15.15
C MET A 265 7.24 36.70 15.27
#